data_AF-A0A2S3U1H7-F1
#
_entry.id   AF-A0A2S3U1H7-F1
#
_cell.length_a   1.000
_cell.length_b   1.000
_cell.length_c   1.000
_cell.angle_alpha   90.00
_cell.angle_beta   90.00
_cell.angle_gamma   90.00
#
_symmetry.space_group_name_H-M   'P 1'
#
loop_
_entity.id
_entity.type
_entity.pdbx_description
1 polymer ?
#
loop_
_entity_poly.entity_id
_entity_poly.type
_entity_poly.pdbx_seq_one_letter_code
_entity_poly.pdbx_strand_id
1 'polypeptide(L)'
;MFTFGELIVILVVVGIVAGIVSTAAGLASLVSYPVLLALGLPPVTANVTNTVGLVFTSFGAVPASRRELRGHGQELKTLIPLTLVGSIVGAILLFIIPAATFAKVVPFFILIAGILVLIPRHIHIKQPGEIVVTPKWMTALAWLGIFLVGAYTGYFGAAGGVLMLSILSFTSAAPFVVYNAQKNLALGLANIVSAVVYGLQTPIQWRYVLPLGIGFSDWW
;
A
#
# COMPACT_ATOMS: atom_id res chain seq x y z
N MET A 1 -5.99 28.38 -11.58
CA MET A 1 -6.06 27.14 -12.38
C MET A 1 -4.62 26.82 -12.78
N PHE A 2 -4.05 25.68 -12.35
CA PHE A 2 -2.66 25.36 -12.68
C PHE A 2 -2.50 25.14 -14.19
N THR A 3 -1.41 25.65 -14.75
CA THR A 3 -0.98 25.31 -16.11
C THR A 3 -0.63 23.82 -16.19
N PHE A 4 -0.64 23.27 -17.40
CA PHE A 4 -0.29 21.86 -17.62
C PHE A 4 1.14 21.53 -17.11
N GLY A 5 2.08 22.45 -17.30
CA GLY A 5 3.46 22.30 -16.81
C GLY A 5 3.56 22.30 -15.29
N GLU A 6 2.91 23.25 -14.61
CA GLU A 6 2.88 23.31 -13.13
C GLU A 6 2.29 22.03 -12.53
N LEU A 7 1.21 21.51 -13.12
CA LEU A 7 0.59 20.26 -12.68
C LEU A 7 1.57 19.09 -12.73
N ILE A 8 2.33 18.95 -13.83
CA ILE A 8 3.32 17.87 -13.98
C ILE A 8 4.39 17.99 -12.92
N VAL A 9 4.96 19.18 -12.72
CA VAL A 9 6.03 19.40 -11.74
C VAL A 9 5.54 19.05 -10.33
N ILE A 10 4.34 19.51 -9.94
CA ILE A 10 3.75 19.19 -8.63
C ILE A 10 3.63 17.68 -8.46
N LEU A 11 3.04 16.98 -9.43
CA LEU A 11 2.80 15.55 -9.32
C LEU A 11 4.07 14.71 -9.34
N VAL A 12 5.10 15.11 -10.10
CA VAL A 12 6.40 14.43 -10.09
C VAL A 12 7.08 14.60 -8.73
N VAL A 13 7.14 15.82 -8.20
CA VAL A 13 7.75 16.09 -6.88
C VAL A 13 7.01 15.32 -5.78
N VAL A 14 5.67 15.37 -5.80
CA VAL A 14 4.84 14.64 -4.85
C VAL A 14 5.01 13.13 -5.00
N GLY A 15 5.11 12.65 -6.24
CA GLY A 15 5.44 11.26 -6.53
C GLY A 15 6.77 10.85 -5.90
N ILE A 16 7.84 11.64 -6.08
CA ILE A 16 9.18 11.34 -5.55
C ILE A 16 9.14 11.19 -4.04
N VAL A 17 8.55 12.19 -3.36
CA VAL A 17 8.39 12.16 -1.90
C VAL A 17 7.57 10.93 -1.50
N ALA A 18 6.45 10.68 -2.17
CA ALA A 18 5.58 9.57 -1.84
C ALA A 18 6.23 8.19 -2.13
N GLY A 19 7.06 8.05 -3.17
CA GLY A 19 7.82 6.85 -3.53
C GLY A 19 8.85 6.47 -2.47
N ILE A 20 9.66 7.45 -2.03
CA ILE A 20 10.63 7.27 -0.93
C ILE A 20 9.94 6.75 0.34
N VAL A 21 8.78 7.34 0.70
CA VAL A 21 8.06 6.89 1.91
C VAL A 21 7.29 5.56 1.65
N SER A 22 7.00 5.22 0.39
CA SER A 22 6.42 3.92 0.00
C SER A 22 7.34 2.76 0.33
N THR A 23 8.58 2.82 -0.15
CA THR A 23 9.56 1.73 0.02
C THR A 23 9.94 1.54 1.49
N ALA A 24 10.05 2.64 2.24
CA ALA A 24 10.37 2.62 3.66
C ALA A 24 9.23 2.04 4.52
N ALA A 25 8.00 2.53 4.35
CA ALA A 25 6.91 2.23 5.28
C ALA A 25 5.53 1.99 4.62
N GLY A 26 5.41 2.18 3.31
CA GLY A 26 4.16 2.05 2.56
C GLY A 26 3.18 3.18 2.87
N LEU A 27 3.69 4.40 3.02
CA LEU A 27 2.90 5.59 3.38
C LEU A 27 2.61 6.52 2.19
N ALA A 28 2.96 6.10 0.97
CA ALA A 28 2.85 6.93 -0.23
C ALA A 28 1.51 7.67 -0.36
N SER A 29 0.41 6.96 -0.11
CA SER A 29 -0.94 7.55 -0.24
C SER A 29 -1.24 8.64 0.79
N LEU A 30 -0.55 8.69 1.94
CA LEU A 30 -0.70 9.80 2.88
C LEU A 30 -0.14 11.11 2.32
N VAL A 31 0.76 11.02 1.35
CA VAL A 31 1.36 12.18 0.68
C VAL A 31 0.58 12.52 -0.59
N SER A 32 0.41 11.55 -1.49
CA SER A 32 -0.15 11.79 -2.82
C SER A 32 -1.66 12.05 -2.81
N TYR A 33 -2.43 11.38 -1.95
CA TYR A 33 -3.89 11.50 -1.98
C TYR A 33 -4.41 12.89 -1.57
N PRO A 34 -3.94 13.52 -0.46
CA PRO A 34 -4.35 14.89 -0.12
C PRO A 34 -4.02 15.91 -1.22
N VAL A 35 -2.88 15.73 -1.92
CA VAL A 35 -2.53 16.59 -3.05
C VAL A 35 -3.50 16.42 -4.21
N LEU A 36 -3.88 15.19 -4.56
CA LEU A 36 -4.87 14.95 -5.61
C LEU A 36 -6.24 15.57 -5.28
N LEU A 37 -6.66 15.53 -4.01
CA LEU A 37 -7.85 16.27 -3.55
C LEU A 37 -7.69 17.78 -3.68
N ALA A 38 -6.53 18.33 -3.30
CA ALA A 38 -6.22 19.75 -3.42
C ALA A 38 -6.19 20.23 -4.88
N LEU A 39 -5.85 19.34 -5.82
CA LEU A 39 -5.92 19.57 -7.26
C LEU A 39 -7.35 19.48 -7.83
N GLY A 40 -8.34 19.20 -6.98
CA GLY A 40 -9.77 19.21 -7.32
C GLY A 40 -10.33 17.88 -7.82
N LEU A 41 -9.60 16.77 -7.68
CA LEU A 41 -10.16 15.46 -8.04
C LEU A 41 -11.23 15.04 -7.02
N PRO A 42 -12.36 14.47 -7.49
CA PRO A 42 -13.30 13.80 -6.60
C PRO A 42 -12.61 12.67 -5.80
N PRO A 43 -13.02 12.41 -4.54
CA PRO A 43 -12.36 11.44 -3.67
C PRO A 43 -12.11 10.05 -4.29
N VAL A 44 -13.11 9.46 -4.94
CA VAL A 44 -12.96 8.15 -5.60
C VAL A 44 -11.97 8.24 -6.75
N THR A 45 -12.06 9.28 -7.59
CA THR A 45 -11.13 9.49 -8.71
C THR A 45 -9.69 9.74 -8.24
N ALA A 46 -9.51 10.49 -7.15
CA ALA A 46 -8.21 10.71 -6.52
C ALA A 46 -7.62 9.40 -6.00
N ASN A 47 -8.42 8.55 -5.35
CA ASN A 47 -7.98 7.25 -4.86
C ASN A 47 -7.59 6.30 -5.99
N VAL A 48 -8.41 6.23 -7.05
CA VAL A 48 -8.13 5.46 -8.25
C VAL A 48 -6.82 5.92 -8.90
N THR A 49 -6.66 7.23 -9.11
CA THR A 49 -5.46 7.83 -9.68
C THR A 49 -4.21 7.50 -8.86
N ASN A 50 -4.29 7.66 -7.54
CA ASN A 50 -3.22 7.32 -6.61
C ASN A 50 -2.82 5.84 -6.70
N THR A 51 -3.80 4.93 -6.63
CA THR A 51 -3.55 3.49 -6.63
C THR A 51 -2.95 3.01 -7.95
N VAL A 52 -3.44 3.52 -9.09
CA VAL A 52 -2.87 3.21 -10.41
C VAL A 52 -1.45 3.78 -10.51
N GLY A 53 -1.19 4.98 -9.98
CA GLY A 53 0.16 5.52 -9.88
C GLY A 53 1.09 4.65 -9.04
N LEU A 54 0.61 4.09 -7.92
CA LEU A 54 1.40 3.23 -7.05
C LEU A 54 1.86 1.93 -7.71
N VAL A 55 1.22 1.48 -8.78
CA VAL A 55 1.72 0.35 -9.58
C VAL A 55 3.15 0.61 -10.07
N PHE A 56 3.52 1.87 -10.30
CA PHE A 56 4.86 2.23 -10.72
C PHE A 56 5.93 1.98 -9.65
N THR A 57 5.57 2.07 -8.36
CA THR A 57 6.48 1.71 -7.25
C THR A 57 6.87 0.24 -7.28
N SER A 58 5.98 -0.64 -7.77
CA SER A 58 6.22 -2.07 -7.86
C SER A 58 7.35 -2.42 -8.84
N PHE A 59 7.56 -1.60 -9.89
CA PHE A 59 8.64 -1.84 -10.86
C PHE A 59 10.03 -1.66 -10.22
N GLY A 60 10.19 -0.78 -9.24
CA GLY A 60 11.44 -0.63 -8.48
C GLY A 60 11.54 -1.60 -7.30
N ALA A 61 10.46 -1.71 -6.51
CA ALA A 61 10.49 -2.44 -5.24
C ALA A 61 10.53 -3.97 -5.39
N VAL A 62 9.89 -4.55 -6.43
CA VAL A 62 9.82 -6.01 -6.61
C VAL A 62 11.18 -6.60 -7.02
N PRO A 63 11.89 -6.06 -8.03
CA PRO A 63 13.24 -6.55 -8.36
C PRO A 63 14.23 -6.36 -7.21
N ALA A 64 14.15 -5.22 -6.52
CA ALA A 64 15.01 -4.91 -5.36
C ALA A 64 14.81 -5.90 -4.22
N SER A 65 13.60 -6.42 -4.03
CA SER A 65 13.24 -7.38 -2.98
C SER A 65 13.62 -8.84 -3.29
N ARG A 66 14.10 -9.14 -4.51
CA ARG A 66 14.28 -10.52 -4.97
C ARG A 66 15.35 -11.29 -4.17
N ARG A 67 16.39 -10.60 -3.70
CA ARG A 67 17.50 -11.23 -2.97
C ARG A 67 17.06 -11.63 -1.57
N GLU A 68 16.29 -10.77 -0.92
CA GLU A 68 15.79 -10.87 0.45
C GLU A 68 14.69 -11.93 0.57
N LEU A 69 13.92 -12.15 -0.51
CA LEU A 69 12.84 -13.14 -0.55
C LEU A 69 13.32 -14.58 -0.81
N ARG A 70 14.61 -14.79 -1.13
CA ARG A 70 15.17 -16.13 -1.34
C ARG A 70 15.07 -16.93 -0.05
N GLY A 71 14.44 -18.11 -0.12
CA GLY A 71 14.22 -18.99 1.03
C GLY A 71 12.89 -18.79 1.76
N HIS A 72 12.14 -17.72 1.47
CA HIS A 72 10.87 -17.40 2.16
C HIS A 72 9.61 -17.69 1.32
N GLY A 73 9.72 -18.56 0.30
CA GLY A 73 8.61 -18.86 -0.62
C GLY A 73 7.37 -19.46 0.04
N GLN A 74 7.52 -20.20 1.14
CA GLN A 74 6.39 -20.81 1.85
C GLN A 74 5.53 -19.77 2.57
N GLU A 75 6.13 -18.74 3.14
CA GLU A 75 5.41 -17.61 3.73
C GLU A 75 4.64 -16.83 2.66
N LEU A 76 5.26 -16.61 1.49
CA LEU A 76 4.65 -15.93 0.36
C LEU A 76 3.42 -16.66 -0.20
N LYS A 77 3.42 -18.00 -0.21
CA LYS A 77 2.27 -18.81 -0.67
C LYS A 77 1.00 -18.58 0.15
N THR A 78 1.13 -18.09 1.39
CA THR A 78 -0.03 -17.76 2.25
C THR A 78 -0.31 -16.26 2.20
N LEU A 79 0.74 -15.45 2.32
CA LEU A 79 0.65 -13.99 2.34
C LEU A 79 0.01 -13.43 1.06
N ILE A 80 0.49 -13.86 -0.11
CA ILE A 80 0.08 -13.28 -1.39
C ILE A 80 -1.40 -13.54 -1.66
N PRO A 81 -1.92 -14.79 -1.65
CA PRO A 81 -3.32 -15.04 -1.96
C PRO A 81 -4.28 -14.31 -1.02
N LEU A 82 -4.01 -14.29 0.29
CA LEU A 82 -4.85 -13.56 1.26
C LEU A 82 -4.88 -12.06 0.96
N THR A 83 -3.73 -11.47 0.69
CA THR A 83 -3.63 -10.05 0.37
C THR A 83 -4.34 -9.73 -0.95
N LEU A 84 -4.20 -10.58 -1.97
CA LEU A 84 -4.83 -10.38 -3.28
C LEU A 84 -6.35 -10.52 -3.21
N VAL A 85 -6.86 -11.59 -2.60
CA VAL A 85 -8.31 -11.78 -2.43
C VAL A 85 -8.89 -10.62 -1.62
N GLY A 86 -8.22 -10.22 -0.54
CA GLY A 86 -8.56 -9.01 0.20
C GLY A 86 -8.66 -7.80 -0.72
N SER A 87 -7.61 -7.51 -1.50
CA SER A 87 -7.57 -6.34 -2.38
C SER A 87 -8.66 -6.32 -3.43
N ILE A 88 -9.05 -7.47 -3.99
CA ILE A 88 -10.19 -7.57 -4.90
C ILE A 88 -11.48 -7.15 -4.19
N VAL A 89 -11.72 -7.70 -3.00
CA VAL A 89 -12.91 -7.35 -2.19
C VAL A 89 -12.91 -5.86 -1.87
N GLY A 90 -11.77 -5.31 -1.44
CA GLY A 90 -11.61 -3.89 -1.17
C GLY A 90 -11.88 -3.00 -2.36
N ALA A 91 -11.30 -3.35 -3.52
CA ALA A 91 -11.44 -2.59 -4.75
C ALA A 91 -12.87 -2.61 -5.29
N ILE A 92 -13.56 -3.74 -5.18
CA ILE A 92 -14.99 -3.83 -5.50
C ILE A 92 -15.80 -2.96 -4.53
N LEU A 93 -15.50 -3.03 -3.22
CA LEU A 93 -16.21 -2.28 -2.19
C LEU A 93 -16.12 -0.76 -2.41
N LEU A 94 -15.01 -0.27 -2.97
CA LEU A 94 -14.85 1.15 -3.33
C LEU A 94 -15.96 1.64 -4.26
N PHE A 95 -16.41 0.82 -5.21
CA PHE A 95 -17.45 1.20 -6.19
C PHE A 95 -18.87 0.83 -5.75
N ILE A 96 -19.02 -0.09 -4.80
CA ILE A 96 -20.32 -0.42 -4.20
C ILE A 96 -20.76 0.66 -3.20
N ILE A 97 -19.81 1.19 -2.41
CA ILE A 97 -20.10 2.20 -1.40
C ILE A 97 -20.27 3.57 -2.07
N PRO A 98 -21.31 4.36 -1.70
CA PRO A 98 -21.48 5.71 -2.24
C PRO A 98 -20.24 6.59 -2.03
N ALA A 99 -19.86 7.34 -3.07
CA ALA A 99 -18.70 8.25 -3.02
C ALA A 99 -18.78 9.27 -1.86
N ALA A 100 -19.99 9.70 -1.50
CA ALA A 100 -20.21 10.59 -0.35
C ALA A 100 -19.84 9.93 0.99
N THR A 101 -20.07 8.62 1.13
CA THR A 101 -19.66 7.86 2.32
C THR A 101 -18.14 7.71 2.35
N PHE A 102 -17.52 7.37 1.22
CA PHE A 102 -16.06 7.33 1.09
C PHE A 102 -15.41 8.67 1.51
N ALA A 103 -15.92 9.78 0.97
CA ALA A 103 -15.42 11.12 1.29
C ALA A 103 -15.47 11.46 2.80
N LYS A 104 -16.48 10.95 3.52
CA LYS A 104 -16.61 11.14 4.98
C LYS A 104 -15.66 10.27 5.78
N VAL A 105 -15.38 9.05 5.32
CA VAL A 105 -14.55 8.07 6.05
C VAL A 105 -13.05 8.31 5.86
N VAL A 106 -12.65 8.77 4.67
CA VAL A 106 -11.24 8.96 4.30
C VAL A 106 -10.42 9.83 5.27
N PRO A 107 -10.91 10.98 5.76
CA PRO A 107 -10.16 11.78 6.74
C PRO A 107 -9.83 10.99 8.01
N PHE A 108 -10.71 10.10 8.46
CA PHE A 108 -10.44 9.22 9.61
C PHE A 108 -9.37 8.19 9.29
N PHE A 109 -9.36 7.62 8.08
CA PHE A 109 -8.28 6.72 7.66
C PHE A 109 -6.93 7.42 7.60
N ILE A 110 -6.87 8.63 7.07
CA ILE A 110 -5.65 9.44 7.04
C ILE A 110 -5.19 9.78 8.46
N LEU A 111 -6.12 10.15 9.35
CA LEU A 111 -5.81 10.46 10.75
C LEU A 111 -5.26 9.24 11.48
N ILE A 112 -5.94 8.09 11.40
CA ILE A 112 -5.50 6.83 12.02
C ILE A 112 -4.14 6.42 11.47
N ALA A 113 -3.95 6.51 10.15
CA ALA A 113 -2.68 6.23 9.50
C ALA A 113 -1.57 7.17 10.00
N GLY A 114 -1.84 8.48 10.13
CA GLY A 114 -0.90 9.44 10.69
C GLY A 114 -0.52 9.12 12.14
N ILE A 115 -1.50 8.76 12.98
CA ILE A 115 -1.25 8.33 14.37
C ILE A 115 -0.38 7.07 14.39
N LEU A 116 -0.70 6.06 13.57
CA LEU A 116 0.06 4.82 13.49
C LEU A 116 1.52 5.04 13.07
N VAL A 117 1.79 6.07 12.27
CA VAL A 117 3.15 6.46 11.88
C VAL A 117 3.94 7.05 13.04
N LEU A 118 3.28 7.77 13.95
CA LEU A 118 3.92 8.41 15.10
C LEU A 118 4.21 7.42 16.24
N ILE A 119 3.57 6.25 16.26
CA ILE A 119 3.79 5.24 17.29
C ILE A 119 5.16 4.57 17.07
N PRO A 120 6.07 4.63 18.06
CA PRO A 120 7.36 3.95 17.97
C PRO A 120 7.15 2.47 17.74
N ARG A 121 7.79 1.94 16.69
CA ARG A 121 7.74 0.51 16.42
C ARG A 121 8.71 -0.19 17.34
N HIS A 122 8.17 -0.88 18.34
CA HIS A 122 8.93 -1.88 19.08
C HIS A 122 9.18 -3.07 18.15
N ILE A 123 10.22 -2.95 17.32
CA ILE A 123 10.74 -4.06 16.53
C ILE A 123 11.29 -5.07 17.55
N HIS A 124 10.54 -6.14 17.77
CA HIS A 124 11.05 -7.26 18.56
C HIS A 124 12.14 -7.94 17.73
N ILE A 125 13.39 -7.67 18.07
CA ILE A 125 14.54 -8.42 17.56
C ILE A 125 14.51 -9.74 18.33
N LYS A 126 13.91 -10.78 17.74
CA LYS A 126 13.98 -12.14 18.30
C LYS A 126 15.44 -12.58 18.33
N GLN A 127 15.90 -13.08 19.48
CA GLN A 127 17.27 -13.56 19.60
C GLN A 127 17.44 -14.85 18.78
N PRO A 128 18.61 -15.07 18.14
CA PRO A 128 18.87 -16.32 17.42
C PRO A 128 18.72 -17.52 18.37
N GLY A 129 17.78 -18.43 18.08
CA GLY A 129 17.53 -19.64 18.87
C GLY A 129 16.23 -19.67 19.67
N GLU A 130 15.45 -18.59 19.68
CA GLU A 130 14.17 -18.54 20.39
C GLU A 130 13.07 -19.28 19.60
N ILE A 131 12.65 -20.46 20.07
CA ILE A 131 11.52 -21.20 19.50
C ILE A 131 10.23 -20.54 19.97
N VAL A 132 9.74 -19.56 19.20
CA VAL A 132 8.44 -18.93 19.46
C VAL A 132 7.34 -19.83 18.90
N VAL A 133 6.77 -20.67 19.77
CA VAL A 133 5.55 -21.42 19.45
C VAL A 133 4.40 -20.42 19.39
N THR A 134 3.99 -20.01 18.19
CA THR A 134 2.83 -19.14 18.01
C THR A 134 1.55 -19.96 18.19
N PRO A 135 0.67 -19.61 19.14
CA PRO A 135 -0.62 -20.28 19.29
C PRO A 135 -1.41 -20.25 17.98
N LYS A 136 -2.09 -21.36 17.63
CA LYS A 136 -2.86 -21.48 16.38
C LYS A 136 -3.89 -20.36 16.18
N TRP A 137 -4.48 -19.86 17.27
CA TRP A 137 -5.45 -18.75 17.22
C TRP A 137 -4.79 -17.43 16.82
N MET A 138 -3.54 -17.17 17.23
CA MET A 138 -2.78 -15.98 16.82
C MET A 138 -2.44 -16.04 15.34
N THR A 139 -2.10 -17.23 14.82
CA THR A 139 -1.86 -17.45 13.39
C THR A 139 -3.13 -17.21 12.57
N ALA A 140 -4.28 -17.71 13.03
CA ALA A 140 -5.56 -17.45 12.36
C ALA A 140 -5.93 -15.96 12.37
N LEU A 141 -5.71 -15.27 13.50
CA LEU A 141 -5.94 -13.83 13.60
C LEU A 141 -5.01 -13.03 12.68
N ALA A 142 -3.75 -13.45 12.54
CA ALA A 142 -2.82 -12.85 11.60
C ALA A 142 -3.26 -13.02 10.15
N TRP A 143 -3.75 -14.20 9.76
CA TRP A 143 -4.26 -14.44 8.40
C TRP A 143 -5.48 -13.57 8.08
N LEU A 144 -6.42 -13.48 9.03
CA LEU A 144 -7.53 -12.56 8.92
C LEU A 144 -7.03 -11.11 8.81
N GLY A 145 -6.05 -10.71 9.63
CA GLY A 145 -5.41 -9.41 9.56
C GLY A 145 -4.80 -9.11 8.18
N ILE A 146 -4.06 -10.06 7.60
CA ILE A 146 -3.46 -9.92 6.26
C ILE A 146 -4.55 -9.73 5.20
N PHE A 147 -5.63 -10.51 5.26
CA PHE A 147 -6.76 -10.36 4.36
C PHE A 147 -7.40 -8.97 4.51
N LEU A 148 -7.65 -8.52 5.74
CA LEU A 148 -8.22 -7.20 6.02
C LEU A 148 -7.30 -6.06 5.56
N VAL A 149 -5.99 -6.21 5.71
CA VAL A 149 -5.01 -5.25 5.15
C VAL A 149 -5.07 -5.26 3.63
N GLY A 150 -5.18 -6.42 2.99
CA GLY A 150 -5.41 -6.52 1.55
C GLY A 150 -6.68 -5.76 1.14
N ALA A 151 -7.80 -5.99 1.82
CA ALA A 151 -9.07 -5.30 1.55
C ALA A 151 -8.97 -3.80 1.79
N TYR A 152 -8.29 -3.38 2.85
CA TYR A 152 -8.03 -1.97 3.10
C TYR A 152 -7.14 -1.36 2.01
N THR A 153 -6.11 -2.07 1.54
CA THR A 153 -5.25 -1.67 0.42
C THR A 153 -6.02 -1.52 -0.87
N GLY A 154 -6.91 -2.47 -1.17
CA GLY A 154 -7.77 -2.38 -2.34
C GLY A 154 -8.85 -1.31 -2.23
N TYR A 155 -9.25 -0.88 -1.03
CA TYR A 155 -10.26 0.17 -0.85
C TYR A 155 -9.64 1.58 -0.84
N PHE A 156 -8.54 1.79 -0.12
CA PHE A 156 -7.88 3.10 0.04
C PHE A 156 -6.35 3.01 0.21
N GLY A 157 -5.88 2.06 1.02
CA GLY A 157 -4.47 1.69 1.13
C GLY A 157 -3.49 2.65 1.80
N ALA A 158 -3.94 3.80 2.32
CA ALA A 158 -3.06 4.70 3.05
C ALA A 158 -2.51 4.06 4.34
N ALA A 159 -1.19 3.98 4.48
CA ALA A 159 -0.51 3.24 5.56
C ALA A 159 -0.82 1.73 5.63
N GLY A 160 -1.28 1.12 4.52
CA GLY A 160 -1.41 -0.34 4.43
C GLY A 160 -0.08 -1.06 4.67
N GLY A 161 1.05 -0.46 4.26
CA GLY A 161 2.39 -1.00 4.54
C GLY A 161 2.73 -1.01 6.02
N VAL A 162 2.27 0.00 6.79
CA VAL A 162 2.44 0.01 8.23
C VAL A 162 1.63 -1.11 8.86
N LEU A 163 0.34 -1.24 8.51
CA LEU A 163 -0.50 -2.32 9.03
C LEU A 163 0.09 -3.71 8.74
N MET A 164 0.54 -3.94 7.49
CA MET A 164 1.17 -5.19 7.08
C MET A 164 2.44 -5.47 7.87
N LEU A 165 3.36 -4.49 7.96
CA LEU A 165 4.61 -4.62 8.72
C LEU A 165 4.35 -4.89 10.21
N SER A 166 3.30 -4.29 10.80
CA SER A 166 2.94 -4.54 12.19
C SER A 166 2.52 -6.00 12.38
N ILE A 167 1.67 -6.55 11.52
CA ILE A 167 1.28 -7.98 11.58
C ILE A 167 2.51 -8.87 11.38
N LEU A 168 3.30 -8.60 10.33
CA LEU A 168 4.47 -9.41 10.00
C LEU A 168 5.56 -9.37 11.09
N SER A 169 5.68 -8.28 11.84
CA SER A 169 6.65 -8.18 12.94
C SER A 169 6.36 -9.16 14.08
N PHE A 170 5.10 -9.56 14.28
CA PHE A 170 4.73 -10.56 15.29
C PHE A 170 4.82 -11.99 14.74
N THR A 171 4.48 -12.17 13.45
CA THR A 171 4.31 -13.50 12.86
C THR A 171 5.58 -14.03 12.20
N SER A 172 6.44 -13.15 11.68
CA SER A 172 7.70 -13.55 11.05
C SER A 172 8.78 -13.80 12.10
N ALA A 173 9.65 -14.77 11.82
CA ALA A 173 10.91 -14.98 12.53
C ALA A 173 12.10 -14.38 11.75
N ALA A 174 11.85 -13.85 10.55
CA ALA A 174 12.88 -13.32 9.68
C ALA A 174 13.28 -11.88 10.09
N PRO A 175 14.48 -11.42 9.69
CA PRO A 175 14.90 -10.04 9.89
C PRO A 175 13.95 -9.03 9.23
N PHE A 176 13.90 -7.80 9.75
CA PHE A 176 13.06 -6.70 9.21
C PHE A 176 13.14 -6.53 7.70
N VAL A 177 14.34 -6.63 7.15
CA VAL A 177 14.60 -6.49 5.71
C VAL A 177 13.80 -7.52 4.90
N VAL A 178 13.65 -8.75 5.40
CA VAL A 178 12.93 -9.83 4.72
C VAL A 178 11.42 -9.58 4.74
N TYR A 179 10.82 -9.33 5.90
CA TYR A 179 9.38 -9.13 5.93
C TYR A 179 8.96 -7.76 5.36
N ASN A 180 9.85 -6.77 5.33
CA ASN A 180 9.63 -5.56 4.54
C ASN A 180 9.61 -5.85 3.03
N ALA A 181 10.50 -6.70 2.55
CA ALA A 181 10.47 -7.19 1.16
C ALA A 181 9.18 -7.98 0.86
N GLN A 182 8.71 -8.82 1.79
CA GLN A 182 7.42 -9.51 1.67
C GLN A 182 6.24 -8.53 1.58
N LYS A 183 6.21 -7.50 2.44
CA LYS A 183 5.22 -6.42 2.40
C LYS A 183 5.23 -5.70 1.05
N ASN A 184 6.41 -5.32 0.56
CA ASN A 184 6.53 -4.59 -0.71
C ASN A 184 6.00 -5.41 -1.88
N LEU A 185 6.34 -6.70 -1.93
CA LEU A 185 5.81 -7.60 -2.96
C LEU A 185 4.28 -7.76 -2.84
N ALA A 186 3.76 -8.07 -1.65
CA ALA A 186 2.34 -8.34 -1.44
C ALA A 186 1.48 -7.11 -1.76
N LEU A 187 1.85 -5.92 -1.26
CA LEU A 187 1.11 -4.69 -1.51
C LEU A 187 1.30 -4.15 -2.92
N GLY A 188 2.48 -4.38 -3.53
CA GLY A 188 2.71 -4.06 -4.93
C GLY A 188 1.77 -4.84 -5.86
N LEU A 189 1.63 -6.16 -5.62
CA LEU A 189 0.68 -7.00 -6.35
C LEU A 189 -0.78 -6.62 -6.04
N ALA A 190 -1.11 -6.28 -4.80
CA ALA A 190 -2.44 -5.81 -4.42
C ALA A 190 -2.83 -4.52 -5.16
N ASN A 191 -1.90 -3.57 -5.30
CA ASN A 191 -2.12 -2.35 -6.07
C ASN A 191 -2.32 -2.65 -7.56
N ILE A 192 -1.57 -3.59 -8.13
CA ILE A 192 -1.77 -4.04 -9.53
C ILE A 192 -3.18 -4.61 -9.71
N VAL A 193 -3.60 -5.52 -8.83
CA VAL A 193 -4.93 -6.13 -8.90
C VAL A 193 -6.03 -5.08 -8.72
N SER A 194 -5.86 -4.16 -7.78
CA SER A 194 -6.80 -3.06 -7.56
C SER A 194 -6.87 -2.13 -8.77
N ALA A 195 -5.73 -1.79 -9.38
CA ALA A 195 -5.68 -0.99 -10.60
C ALA A 195 -6.40 -1.67 -11.78
N VAL A 196 -6.29 -3.00 -11.91
CA VAL A 196 -7.06 -3.76 -12.90
C VAL A 196 -8.56 -3.64 -12.62
N VAL A 197 -9.01 -3.89 -11.39
CA VAL A 197 -10.43 -3.75 -11.02
C VAL A 197 -10.93 -2.32 -11.28
N TYR A 198 -10.13 -1.30 -10.96
CA TYR A 198 -10.48 0.09 -11.16
C TYR A 198 -10.60 0.44 -12.65
N GLY A 199 -9.67 -0.03 -13.48
CA GLY A 199 -9.69 0.19 -14.93
C GLY A 199 -10.90 -0.46 -15.62
N LEU A 200 -11.51 -1.47 -15.01
CA LEU A 200 -12.76 -2.07 -15.49
C LEU A 200 -14.01 -1.27 -15.07
N GLN A 201 -13.93 -0.45 -14.02
CA GLN A 201 -15.07 0.24 -13.42
C GLN A 201 -15.14 1.73 -13.82
N THR A 202 -14.01 2.38 -14.11
CA THR A 202 -13.96 3.82 -14.39
C THR A 202 -12.81 4.16 -15.35
N PRO A 203 -12.94 5.21 -16.19
CA PRO A 203 -11.82 5.73 -16.95
C PRO A 203 -10.70 6.22 -16.02
N ILE A 204 -9.46 5.85 -16.37
CA ILE A 204 -8.24 6.25 -15.64
C ILE A 204 -7.77 7.62 -16.11
N GLN A 205 -7.50 8.51 -15.17
CA GLN A 205 -7.05 9.88 -15.43
C GLN A 205 -5.53 9.92 -15.67
N TRP A 206 -5.08 9.47 -16.85
CA TRP A 206 -3.66 9.35 -17.22
C TRP A 206 -2.86 10.65 -17.09
N ARG A 207 -3.52 11.81 -17.25
CA ARG A 207 -2.92 13.13 -17.02
C ARG A 207 -2.32 13.29 -15.62
N TYR A 208 -2.87 12.62 -14.62
CA TYR A 208 -2.37 12.65 -13.25
C TYR A 208 -1.54 11.40 -12.92
N VAL A 209 -1.95 10.24 -13.44
CA VAL A 209 -1.27 8.96 -13.19
C VAL A 209 0.17 8.96 -13.72
N LEU A 210 0.42 9.45 -14.94
CA LEU A 210 1.77 9.37 -15.52
C LEU A 210 2.79 10.24 -14.77
N PRO A 211 2.54 11.54 -14.51
CA PRO A 211 3.49 12.36 -13.75
C PRO A 211 3.72 11.82 -12.33
N LEU A 212 2.65 11.41 -11.66
CA LEU A 212 2.73 10.84 -10.32
C LEU A 212 3.47 9.49 -10.32
N GLY A 213 3.21 8.63 -11.31
CA GLY A 213 3.84 7.34 -11.52
C GLY A 213 5.33 7.43 -11.85
N ILE A 214 5.74 8.41 -12.66
CA ILE A 214 7.16 8.72 -12.91
C ILE A 214 7.83 9.07 -11.58
N GLY A 215 7.22 9.98 -10.81
CA GLY A 215 7.71 10.30 -9.47
C GLY A 215 7.64 9.12 -8.49
N PHE A 216 6.84 8.09 -8.70
CA PHE A 216 6.81 6.91 -7.83
C PHE A 216 7.90 5.89 -8.13
N SER A 217 8.44 5.94 -9.34
CA SER A 217 9.36 4.93 -9.81
C SER A 217 10.76 5.27 -9.31
N ASP A 218 11.25 4.57 -8.28
CA ASP A 218 12.50 4.85 -7.54
C ASP A 218 13.80 4.69 -8.39
N TRP A 219 13.89 5.28 -9.59
CA TRP A 219 15.03 5.22 -10.51
C TRP A 219 16.09 6.32 -10.28
N TRP A 220 16.02 7.06 -9.16
CA TRP A 220 16.98 8.12 -8.79
C TRP A 220 17.86 7.74 -7.61
#